data_AF-A0A957SD16-F1
#
_entry.id   AF-A0A957SD16-F1
#
_cell.length_a   1.000
_cell.length_b   1.000
_cell.length_c   1.000
_cell.angle_alpha   90.00
_cell.angle_beta   90.00
_cell.angle_gamma   90.00
#
_symmetry.space_group_name_H-M   'P 1'
#
loop_
_entity.id
_entity.type
_entity.pdbx_description
1 polymer ?
#
loop_
_entity_poly.entity_id
_entity_poly.type
_entity_poly.pdbx_seq_one_letter_code
_entity_poly.pdbx_strand_id
1 'polypeptide(L)' 'AWNEFLYALTFTINDSARTAPVALALFSGEQQFEIPWADIMAAAVVVTVPLVILVLIFQRRLVEGLTAGAVKG' A
#
# COMPACT_ATOMS: atom_id res chain seq x y z
N ALA A 1 -4.84 7.79 -6.66
CA ALA A 1 -3.40 7.58 -6.79
C ALA A 1 -2.96 6.97 -5.44
N TRP A 2 -2.52 5.70 -5.44
CA TRP A 2 -2.27 4.87 -4.24
C TRP A 2 -0.78 4.51 -4.07
N ASN A 3 0.06 4.84 -5.05
CA ASN A 3 1.48 4.48 -5.13
C ASN A 3 2.42 5.70 -4.98
N GLU A 4 1.89 6.86 -4.61
CA GLU A 4 2.62 8.12 -4.51
C GLU A 4 3.45 8.19 -3.21
N PHE A 5 4.42 7.29 -3.09
CA PHE A 5 5.27 7.15 -1.90
C PHE A 5 6.10 8.40 -1.61
N LEU A 6 6.87 8.91 -2.59
CA LEU A 6 7.77 10.06 -2.38
C LEU A 6 7.02 11.35 -2.03
N TYR A 7 5.86 11.55 -2.66
CA TYR A 7 5.00 12.70 -2.36
C TYR A 7 4.43 12.60 -0.95
N ALA A 8 3.87 11.44 -0.58
CA ALA A 8 3.35 11.22 0.76
C ALA A 8 4.46 11.37 1.82
N LEU A 9 5.64 10.79 1.60
CA LEU A 9 6.77 10.87 2.54
C LEU A 9 7.22 12.31 2.80
N THR A 10 7.22 13.16 1.76
CA THR A 10 7.73 14.53 1.87
C THR A 10 6.73 15.46 2.57
N PHE A 11 5.43 15.26 2.37
CA PHE A 11 4.39 16.19 2.84
C PHE A 11 3.61 15.71 4.08
N THR A 12 3.74 14.44 4.48
CA THR A 12 3.05 13.91 5.67
C THR A 12 3.94 13.96 6.91
N ILE A 13 3.83 15.07 7.65
CA ILE A 13 4.65 15.34 8.84
C ILE A 13 4.06 14.64 10.08
N ASN A 14 2.73 14.65 10.22
CA ASN A 14 2.02 14.05 11.35
C ASN A 14 1.77 12.56 11.13
N ASP A 15 1.92 11.76 12.19
CA ASP A 15 1.75 10.30 12.13
C ASP A 15 0.34 9.89 11.66
N SER A 16 -0.69 10.62 12.09
CA SER A 16 -2.09 10.41 11.68
C SER A 16 -2.38 10.73 10.21
N ALA A 17 -1.47 11.43 9.52
CA ALA A 17 -1.61 11.81 8.12
C ALA A 17 -0.76 10.94 7.18
N ARG A 18 0.05 10.02 7.71
CA ARG A 18 0.91 9.15 6.91
C ARG A 18 0.08 8.14 6.14
N THR A 19 0.47 7.92 4.88
CA THR A 19 -0.11 6.84 4.09
C THR A 19 0.47 5.50 4.52
N ALA A 20 -0.26 4.42 4.28
CA ALA A 20 0.16 3.07 4.68
C ALA A 20 1.59 2.69 4.22
N PRO A 21 2.04 3.02 2.99
CA PRO A 21 3.42 2.77 2.56
C PRO A 21 4.47 3.58 3.34
N VAL A 22 4.16 4.83 3.71
CA VAL A 22 5.05 5.70 4.50
C VAL A 22 5.16 5.21 5.94
N ALA A 23 4.04 4.80 6.54
CA ALA A 23 4.04 4.22 7.88
C ALA A 23 4.87 2.92 7.96
N LEU A 24 4.79 2.07 6.93
CA LEU A 24 5.63 0.86 6.83
C LEU A 24 7.12 1.20 6.68
N ALA A 25 7.47 2.20 5.87
CA ALA A 25 8.86 2.59 5.65
C ALA A 25 9.52 3.23 6.88
N LEU A 26 8.72 3.88 7.74
CA LEU A 26 9.17 4.49 8.99
C LEU A 26 9.01 3.55 10.20
N PHE A 27 8.59 2.30 9.98
CA PHE A 27 8.40 1.32 11.04
C PHE A 27 9.76 0.91 11.61
N SER A 28 10.03 1.31 12.85
CA SER A 28 11.23 0.98 13.62
C SER A 28 10.86 0.15 14.85
N GLY A 29 11.72 -0.78 15.27
CA GLY A 29 11.50 -1.62 16.46
C GLY A 29 11.63 -0.87 17.77
N GLU A 30 11.25 -1.53 18.86
CA GLU A 30 11.37 -0.98 20.23
C GLU A 30 12.83 -0.70 20.63
N GLN A 31 13.79 -1.36 19.97
CA GLN A 31 15.22 -1.13 20.14
C GLN A 31 15.79 -0.46 18.89
N GLN A 32 16.59 0.60 19.07
CA GLN A 32 17.18 1.40 17.99
C GLN A 32 18.03 0.60 16.98
N PHE A 33 18.46 -0.62 17.34
CA PHE A 33 19.29 -1.49 16.50
C PHE A 33 18.58 -2.77 16.05
N GLU A 34 17.30 -2.92 16.39
CA GLU A 34 16.50 -4.07 15.99
C GLU A 34 15.55 -3.67 14.87
N ILE A 35 15.62 -4.40 13.75
CA ILE A 35 14.66 -4.27 12.67
C ILE A 35 13.59 -5.34 12.89
N PRO A 36 12.36 -4.98 13.29
CA PRO A 36 11.30 -5.93 13.63
C PRO A 36 10.66 -6.46 12.34
N TRP A 37 11.37 -7.35 11.64
CA TRP A 37 10.92 -7.90 10.35
C TRP A 37 9.54 -8.56 10.42
N ALA A 38 9.23 -9.23 11.52
CA ALA A 38 7.94 -9.88 11.72
C ALA A 38 6.78 -8.87 11.73
N ASP A 39 6.93 -7.77 12.46
CA ASP A 39 5.91 -6.74 12.59
C ASP A 39 5.73 -5.95 11.29
N ILE A 40 6.84 -5.64 10.60
CA ILE A 40 6.80 -5.00 9.27
C ILE A 40 6.03 -5.87 8.28
N MET A 41 6.31 -7.18 8.26
CA MET A 41 5.63 -8.11 7.36
C MET A 41 4.15 -8.29 7.73
N ALA A 42 3.82 -8.34 9.03
CA ALA A 42 2.43 -8.39 9.48
C ALA A 42 1.66 -7.13 9.06
N ALA A 43 2.24 -5.95 9.25
CA ALA A 43 1.66 -4.69 8.81
C ALA A 43 1.52 -4.64 7.28
N ALA A 44 2.48 -5.15 6.51
CA ALA A 44 2.39 -5.23 5.05
C ALA A 44 1.22 -6.12 4.59
N VAL A 45 0.98 -7.25 5.26
CA VAL A 45 -0.20 -8.09 4.99
C VAL A 45 -1.49 -7.32 5.28
N VAL A 46 -1.58 -6.65 6.43
CA VAL A 46 -2.77 -5.86 6.81
C VAL A 46 -3.06 -4.75 5.78
N VAL A 47 -2.02 -4.08 5.28
CA VAL A 47 -2.16 -3.02 4.27
C VAL A 47 -2.59 -3.58 2.91
N THR A 48 -2.13 -4.76 2.53
CA THR A 48 -2.43 -5.37 1.22
C THR A 48 -3.78 -6.08 1.17
N VAL A 49 -4.29 -6.59 2.29
CA VAL A 49 -5.57 -7.33 2.35
C VAL A 49 -6.77 -6.55 1.80
N PRO A 50 -7.01 -5.27 2.14
CA PRO A 50 -8.13 -4.50 1.58
C PRO A 50 -8.05 -4.36 0.05
N LEU A 51 -6.84 -4.18 -0.48
CA LEU A 51 -6.61 -4.13 -1.93
C LEU A 51 -6.95 -5.48 -2.57
N VAL A 52 -6.48 -6.58 -2.00
CA VAL A 52 -6.78 -7.93 -2.48
C VAL A 52 -8.30 -8.19 -2.46
N ILE A 53 -8.99 -7.81 -1.38
CA ILE A 53 -10.45 -7.96 -1.29
C ILE A 53 -11.16 -7.17 -2.39
N LEU A 54 -10.79 -5.91 -2.61
CA LEU A 54 -11.34 -5.09 -3.69
C LEU A 54 -11.09 -5.74 -5.06
N VAL A 55 -9.87 -6.24 -5.29
CA VAL A 55 -9.54 -6.97 -6.52
C VAL A 55 -10.42 -8.21 -6.65
N LEU A 56 -10.59 -9.03 -5.62
CA LEU A 56 -11.42 -10.25 -5.70
C LEU A 56 -12.90 -9.93 -5.99
N ILE A 57 -13.43 -8.84 -5.46
CA ILE A 57 -14.81 -8.38 -5.71
C ILE A 57 -14.94 -7.85 -7.14
N PHE A 58 -13.98 -7.06 -7.62
CA PHE A 58 -14.08 -6.32 -8.88
C PHE A 58 -13.27 -6.93 -10.04
N GLN A 59 -12.56 -8.03 -9.84
CA GLN A 59 -11.63 -8.65 -10.81
C GLN A 59 -12.24 -8.78 -12.20
N ARG A 60 -13.51 -9.22 -12.27
CA ARG A 60 -14.21 -9.41 -13.54
C ARG A 60 -14.40 -8.08 -14.29
N ARG A 61 -14.85 -7.03 -13.59
CA ARG A 61 -15.04 -5.68 -14.17
C ARG A 61 -13.72 -4.99 -14.48
N LEU A 62 -12.69 -5.24 -13.66
CA LEU A 62 -11.33 -4.72 -13.91
C LEU A 62 -10.74 -5.34 -15.18
N VAL A 63 -10.86 -6.66 -15.37
CA VAL A 63 -10.41 -7.35 -16.60
C VAL A 63 -11.21 -6.91 -17.82
N GLU A 64 -12.53 -6.79 -17.71
CA GLU A 64 -13.40 -6.27 -18.79
C GLU A 64 -13.05 -4.82 -19.15
N GLY A 65 -12.77 -3.96 -18.17
CA GLY A 65 -12.39 -2.56 -18.39
C GLY A 65 -10.98 -2.38 -18.98
N LEU A 66 -10.00 -3.19 -18.54
CA LEU A 66 -8.64 -3.19 -19.07
C LEU A 66 -8.59 -3.70 -20.51
N THR A 67 -9.38 -4.73 -20.83
CA THR A 67 -9.46 -5.28 -22.19
C THR A 67 -10.28 -4.38 -23.14
N ALA A 68 -11.33 -3.72 -22.66
CA ALA A 68 -12.11 -2.78 -23.47
C ALA A 68 -11.29 -1.55 -23.95
N GLY A 69 -10.28 -1.14 -23.18
CA GLY A 69 -9.33 -0.09 -23.58
C GLY A 69 -8.18 -0.58 -24.47
N ALA A 70 -7.88 -1.89 -24.45
CA ALA A 70 -6.75 -2.47 -25.17
C ALA A 70 -7.03 -2.76 -26.65
N VAL A 71 -8.29 -2.87 -27.07
CA VAL A 71 -8.68 -3.23 -28.46
C VAL A 71 -9.07 -1.99 -29.29
N LYS A 72 -8.72 -0.78 -28.85
CA LYS A 72 -8.94 0.47 -29.61
C LYS A 72 -7.65 1.21 -29.95
N GLY A 73 -6.55 0.46 -30.06
CA GLY A 73 -5.33 0.85 -30.78
C GLY A 73 -5.26 0.09 -32.09
#